data_AF-A0A0R3RRX8-F1
#
_entry.id   AF-A0A0R3RRX8-F1
#
_cell.length_a   1.000
_cell.length_b   1.000
_cell.length_c   1.000
_cell.angle_alpha   90.00
_cell.angle_beta   90.00
_cell.angle_gamma   90.00
#
_symmetry.space_group_name_H-M   'P 1'
#
loop_
_entity.id
_entity.type
_entity.pdbx_description
1 polymer ?
#
loop_
_entity_poly.entity_id
_entity_poly.type
_entity_poly.pdbx_seq_one_letter_code
_entity_poly.pdbx_strand_id
1 'polypeptide(L)'
;MFVVRNRNFNFQILSSDDPHYREQSPSGDRFKVGSDYFIFRTRSVAVEFLGFRIELFAYDEERGPSLERFAIAYALPSSFHGTFGVAGEPLLVNNRPVGQINVEYLFIRPLLTSCSVQKMDMSYAKHWKKRQPLEVGHRGMGNSYTKMNAGRENTIHSLNTAAKRGADYVEFDVQLSKDKVAVIFHDFHVLVTVAKRRTPRLEAQPPEAANDYHEIAVKDLRLKQLQLLRLEHYKANQAQTKQNYTKVSAEADEQDERLPFPTLVDALRQVDSSVGFNIEIKYPMMQKNGLHECENYFERNDYIDIILSDVLNNAGDRRIVFSSFDPDCCALLAAKQHLYPILFLCVGVTTRYEPFVDLRTSTSNVAVNFAACLDILGVNFHTEDLLRDPSPMQRARKFGLISFVWGDDLDIKENIDYFKKVLRVDGLIYDRIGEIEARRNVFLVEREAKASLFRQSNSPTTSRTVSLDEGPPSPTASENSHSSGSSVSSNNSFCLRHPQASLPSRRAYVLFFLSIISDFSVKTRYNFEFIVSISIGMEKWNNLIISIYVSCNYPLE
;
A
#
# COMPACT_ATOMS: atom_id res chain seq x y z
N MET A 1 -4.30 -40.20 -7.54
CA MET A 1 -5.00 -39.18 -6.72
C MET A 1 -4.74 -39.44 -5.25
N PHE A 2 -3.76 -38.76 -4.65
CA PHE A 2 -3.66 -38.55 -3.19
C PHE A 2 -2.97 -37.21 -2.97
N VAL A 3 -3.47 -36.41 -2.03
CA VAL A 3 -3.08 -35.01 -1.83
C VAL A 3 -2.81 -34.78 -0.35
N VAL A 4 -1.60 -34.27 -0.04
CA VAL A 4 -1.22 -33.81 1.29
C VAL A 4 -1.01 -32.29 1.18
N ARG A 5 -2.10 -31.50 1.17
CA ARG A 5 -2.76 -30.98 2.38
C ARG A 5 -1.75 -30.41 3.38
N ASN A 6 -1.35 -29.17 3.15
CA ASN A 6 -1.06 -28.26 4.23
C ASN A 6 -2.33 -27.41 4.49
N ARG A 7 -2.77 -27.31 5.75
CA ARG A 7 -4.02 -26.63 6.13
C ARG A 7 -3.87 -25.15 6.48
N ASN A 8 -2.65 -24.61 6.44
CA ASN A 8 -2.32 -23.28 6.94
C ASN A 8 -1.79 -22.35 5.82
N PHE A 9 -2.19 -22.57 4.55
CA PHE A 9 -1.93 -21.65 3.45
C PHE A 9 -3.21 -20.96 2.98
N ASN A 10 -3.17 -19.64 3.09
CA ASN A 10 -4.05 -18.75 2.36
C ASN A 10 -3.43 -18.50 0.98
N PHE A 11 -4.15 -18.82 -0.10
CA PHE A 11 -3.72 -18.68 -1.48
C PHE A 11 -4.56 -17.63 -2.22
N GLN A 12 -3.92 -16.82 -3.06
CA GLN A 12 -4.56 -15.81 -3.90
C GLN A 12 -3.87 -15.69 -5.26
N ILE A 13 -4.64 -15.46 -6.31
CA ILE A 13 -4.13 -15.09 -7.64
C ILE A 13 -4.34 -13.58 -7.80
N LEU A 14 -3.28 -12.77 -7.87
CA LEU A 14 -3.41 -11.31 -7.85
C LEU A 14 -4.20 -10.74 -9.04
N SER A 15 -4.14 -11.41 -10.20
CA SER A 15 -4.90 -11.10 -11.42
C SER A 15 -6.36 -11.57 -11.39
N SER A 16 -6.81 -12.22 -10.32
CA SER A 16 -8.18 -12.75 -10.18
C SER A 16 -9.24 -11.65 -10.09
N ASP A 17 -10.45 -11.98 -10.54
CA ASP A 17 -11.62 -11.11 -10.37
C ASP A 17 -12.14 -11.07 -8.92
N ASP A 18 -11.85 -12.13 -8.14
CA ASP A 18 -12.03 -12.19 -6.68
C ASP A 18 -10.65 -12.02 -5.99
N PRO A 19 -10.44 -10.99 -5.16
CA PRO A 19 -9.15 -10.70 -4.52
C PRO A 19 -8.91 -11.45 -3.19
N HIS A 20 -9.90 -12.20 -2.67
CA HIS A 20 -9.83 -12.73 -1.31
C HIS A 20 -9.08 -14.07 -1.23
N TYR A 21 -8.11 -14.13 -0.31
CA TYR A 21 -7.42 -15.37 0.05
C TYR A 21 -8.40 -16.53 0.34
N ARG A 22 -8.12 -17.68 -0.26
CA ARG A 22 -8.85 -18.96 -0.08
C ARG A 22 -7.88 -20.12 0.18
N GLU A 23 -8.39 -21.31 0.46
CA GLU A 23 -7.58 -22.52 0.30
C GLU A 23 -7.23 -22.72 -1.18
N GLN A 24 -6.03 -23.25 -1.46
CA GLN A 24 -5.64 -23.66 -2.80
C GLN A 24 -6.48 -24.88 -3.23
N SER A 25 -6.82 -25.00 -4.52
CA SER A 25 -7.55 -26.17 -5.01
C SER A 25 -6.78 -27.48 -4.72
N PRO A 26 -7.45 -28.58 -4.32
CA PRO A 26 -6.81 -29.91 -4.22
C PRO A 26 -6.18 -30.40 -5.53
N SER A 27 -6.56 -29.84 -6.68
CA SER A 27 -5.97 -30.11 -8.00
C SER A 27 -4.83 -29.15 -8.38
N GLY A 28 -4.45 -28.24 -7.49
CA GLY A 28 -3.64 -27.07 -7.83
C GLY A 28 -4.44 -26.06 -8.66
N ASP A 29 -3.86 -24.87 -8.84
CA ASP A 29 -4.47 -23.74 -9.52
C ASP A 29 -3.67 -23.37 -10.79
N ARG A 30 -4.36 -23.07 -11.90
CA ARG A 30 -3.75 -22.80 -13.22
C ARG A 30 -3.08 -21.42 -13.23
N PHE A 31 -1.79 -21.38 -13.52
CA PHE A 31 -1.00 -20.16 -13.67
C PHE A 31 -0.88 -19.79 -15.16
N LYS A 32 -1.35 -18.59 -15.52
CA LYS A 32 -1.18 -18.03 -16.85
C LYS A 32 0.12 -17.21 -16.89
N VAL A 33 1.12 -17.73 -17.61
CA VAL A 33 2.40 -17.06 -17.83
C VAL A 33 2.16 -15.66 -18.42
N GLY A 34 2.77 -14.64 -17.82
CA GLY A 34 2.67 -13.25 -18.26
C GLY A 34 1.41 -12.49 -17.82
N SER A 35 0.44 -13.11 -17.12
CA SER A 35 -0.68 -12.37 -16.50
C SER A 35 -0.87 -12.65 -15.02
N ASP A 36 -0.50 -13.83 -14.53
CA ASP A 36 -0.80 -14.24 -13.16
C ASP A 36 0.41 -14.09 -12.25
N TYR A 37 0.13 -13.72 -11.00
CA TYR A 37 1.11 -13.60 -9.91
C TYR A 37 0.48 -14.27 -8.70
N PHE A 38 1.07 -15.38 -8.27
CA PHE A 38 0.50 -16.24 -7.23
C PHE A 38 1.03 -15.83 -5.87
N ILE A 39 0.12 -15.52 -4.94
CA ILE A 39 0.42 -15.09 -3.58
C ILE A 39 0.02 -16.19 -2.61
N PHE A 40 0.97 -16.63 -1.79
CA PHE A 40 0.78 -17.58 -0.70
C PHE A 40 1.08 -16.88 0.62
N ARG A 41 0.16 -16.95 1.57
CA ARG A 41 0.31 -16.39 2.91
C ARG A 41 0.19 -17.49 3.96
N THR A 42 1.11 -17.51 4.91
CA THR A 42 1.05 -18.43 6.06
C THR A 42 1.51 -17.75 7.35
N ARG A 43 1.32 -18.42 8.49
CA ARG A 43 1.76 -17.99 9.81
C ARG A 43 2.45 -19.16 10.50
N SER A 44 3.60 -18.90 11.11
CA SER A 44 4.35 -19.88 11.89
C SER A 44 5.08 -19.19 13.04
N VAL A 45 5.41 -19.98 14.08
CA VAL A 45 6.21 -19.57 15.24
C VAL A 45 7.70 -19.90 15.07
N ALA A 46 8.04 -20.64 14.01
CA ALA A 46 9.36 -21.19 13.70
C ALA A 46 9.51 -21.16 12.17
N VAL A 47 10.22 -20.16 11.65
CA VAL A 47 10.23 -19.84 10.20
C VAL A 47 11.59 -20.08 9.56
N GLU A 48 12.64 -19.91 10.35
CA GLU A 48 13.99 -20.41 10.14
C GLU A 48 14.08 -21.95 9.94
N PHE A 49 12.97 -22.68 10.12
CA PHE A 49 12.84 -24.12 9.84
C PHE A 49 11.79 -24.45 8.76
N LEU A 50 11.18 -23.44 8.11
CA LEU A 50 10.05 -23.63 7.19
C LEU A 50 10.52 -23.75 5.73
N GLY A 51 10.67 -24.99 5.25
CA GLY A 51 10.87 -25.26 3.82
C GLY A 51 9.54 -25.38 3.06
N PHE A 52 9.55 -25.12 1.75
CA PHE A 52 8.38 -25.20 0.88
C PHE A 52 8.67 -26.07 -0.35
N ARG A 53 7.81 -27.07 -0.60
CA ARG A 53 7.80 -27.89 -1.81
C ARG A 53 6.89 -27.24 -2.85
N ILE A 54 7.43 -26.92 -4.02
CA ILE A 54 6.69 -26.40 -5.16
C ILE A 54 6.53 -27.54 -6.16
N GLU A 55 5.30 -27.91 -6.53
CA GLU A 55 5.05 -28.96 -7.54
C GLU A 55 4.35 -28.37 -8.76
N LEU A 56 4.90 -28.68 -9.94
CA LEU A 56 4.41 -28.23 -11.23
C LEU A 56 3.74 -29.37 -11.97
N PHE A 57 2.57 -29.11 -12.55
CA PHE A 57 1.87 -30.03 -13.44
C PHE A 57 1.56 -29.33 -14.76
N ALA A 58 1.61 -30.06 -15.87
CA ALA A 58 1.21 -29.53 -17.17
C ALA A 58 -0.32 -29.40 -17.25
N TYR A 59 -0.81 -28.32 -17.87
CA TYR A 59 -2.24 -28.13 -18.16
C TYR A 59 -2.47 -28.11 -19.67
N ASP A 60 -3.37 -28.97 -20.14
CA ASP A 60 -3.84 -29.07 -21.53
C ASP A 60 -5.28 -28.49 -21.62
N GLU A 61 -5.61 -27.80 -22.72
CA GLU A 61 -6.92 -27.10 -22.80
C GLU A 61 -8.09 -28.01 -23.19
N GLU A 62 -7.84 -29.16 -23.82
CA GLU A 62 -8.88 -30.17 -24.12
C GLU A 62 -9.04 -31.18 -22.98
N ARG A 63 -7.93 -31.50 -22.29
CA ARG A 63 -7.83 -32.62 -21.32
C ARG A 63 -7.72 -32.17 -19.87
N GLY A 64 -7.46 -30.88 -19.63
CA GLY A 64 -7.30 -30.30 -18.30
C GLY A 64 -5.94 -30.58 -17.65
N PRO A 65 -5.87 -30.64 -16.31
CA PRO A 65 -4.61 -30.84 -15.60
C PRO A 65 -4.08 -32.27 -15.76
N SER A 66 -2.77 -32.40 -16.06
CA SER A 66 -2.05 -33.66 -16.00
C SER A 66 -2.09 -34.25 -14.58
N LEU A 67 -2.29 -35.57 -14.47
CA LEU A 67 -2.11 -36.30 -13.22
C LEU A 67 -0.63 -36.57 -12.90
N GLU A 68 0.24 -36.50 -13.90
CA GLU A 68 1.69 -36.63 -13.73
C GLU A 68 2.33 -35.26 -13.49
N ARG A 69 3.14 -35.19 -12.43
CA ARG A 69 3.90 -34.00 -12.04
C ARG A 69 5.02 -33.76 -13.06
N PHE A 70 4.96 -32.62 -13.73
CA PHE A 70 5.96 -32.17 -14.69
C PHE A 70 7.32 -31.91 -14.02
N ALA A 71 7.33 -31.10 -12.94
CA ALA A 71 8.57 -30.72 -12.24
C ALA A 71 8.33 -30.46 -10.74
N ILE A 72 9.40 -30.33 -9.96
CA ILE A 72 9.38 -30.03 -8.53
C ILE A 72 10.55 -29.13 -8.11
N ALA A 73 10.32 -28.17 -7.23
CA ALA A 73 11.34 -27.36 -6.57
C ALA A 73 11.16 -27.39 -5.04
N TYR A 74 12.20 -26.98 -4.30
CA TYR A 74 12.23 -27.00 -2.83
C TYR A 74 12.84 -25.70 -2.29
N ALA A 75 12.02 -24.70 -1.98
CA ALA A 75 12.47 -23.48 -1.33
C ALA A 75 12.74 -23.75 0.16
N LEU A 76 13.97 -24.13 0.49
CA LEU A 76 14.36 -24.50 1.86
C LEU A 76 14.72 -23.27 2.70
N PRO A 77 14.75 -23.36 4.05
CA PRO A 77 15.10 -22.22 4.91
C PRO A 77 16.45 -21.58 4.57
N SER A 78 17.41 -22.39 4.11
CA SER A 78 18.73 -21.96 3.65
C SER A 78 18.72 -21.03 2.44
N SER A 79 17.67 -21.05 1.62
CA SER A 79 17.54 -20.22 0.41
C SER A 79 17.03 -18.80 0.72
N PHE A 80 16.39 -18.61 1.87
CA PHE A 80 15.81 -17.32 2.27
C PHE A 80 16.85 -16.48 3.02
N HIS A 81 17.72 -15.83 2.25
CA HIS A 81 18.80 -14.95 2.75
C HIS A 81 18.29 -13.63 3.35
N GLY A 82 17.56 -13.70 4.47
CA GLY A 82 17.12 -12.55 5.26
C GLY A 82 15.63 -12.57 5.57
N THR A 83 15.02 -11.39 5.60
CA THR A 83 13.59 -11.20 5.85
C THR A 83 12.77 -10.86 4.60
N PHE A 84 13.42 -10.56 3.48
CA PHE A 84 12.77 -10.37 2.19
C PHE A 84 13.78 -10.53 1.06
N GLY A 85 13.29 -10.78 -0.15
CA GLY A 85 14.12 -10.90 -1.35
C GLY A 85 13.55 -11.89 -2.36
N VAL A 86 14.42 -12.54 -3.12
CA VAL A 86 14.06 -13.59 -4.09
C VAL A 86 14.93 -14.82 -3.85
N ALA A 87 14.30 -15.98 -3.67
CA ALA A 87 14.95 -17.29 -3.67
C ALA A 87 14.78 -17.95 -5.05
N GLY A 88 15.88 -18.26 -5.73
CA GLY A 88 15.87 -18.82 -7.09
C GLY A 88 16.09 -20.33 -7.08
N GLU A 89 15.03 -21.12 -7.03
CA GLU A 89 15.09 -22.57 -6.83
C GLU A 89 15.20 -23.38 -8.13
N PRO A 90 16.01 -24.47 -8.16
CA PRO A 90 16.07 -25.33 -9.34
C PRO A 90 14.78 -26.14 -9.52
N LEU A 91 14.22 -26.09 -10.73
CA LEU A 91 13.12 -26.95 -11.15
C LEU A 91 13.69 -28.32 -11.55
N LEU A 92 13.30 -29.37 -10.83
CA LEU A 92 13.80 -30.73 -10.99
C LEU A 92 12.78 -31.63 -11.71
N VAL A 93 13.27 -32.40 -12.67
CA VAL A 93 12.53 -33.49 -13.34
C VAL A 93 13.38 -34.76 -13.21
N ASN A 94 12.83 -35.81 -12.60
CA ASN A 94 13.57 -37.05 -12.29
C ASN A 94 14.94 -36.78 -11.61
N ASN A 95 14.93 -35.85 -10.64
CA ASN A 95 16.10 -35.33 -9.90
C ASN A 95 17.20 -34.66 -10.77
N ARG A 96 16.89 -34.25 -12.00
CA ARG A 96 17.76 -33.44 -12.85
C ARG A 96 17.21 -32.01 -12.95
N PRO A 97 18.04 -30.96 -12.80
CA PRO A 97 17.58 -29.59 -13.04
C PRO A 97 17.25 -29.38 -14.52
N VAL A 98 16.11 -28.76 -14.81
CA VAL A 98 15.66 -28.39 -16.17
C VAL A 98 15.43 -26.90 -16.34
N GLY A 99 15.50 -26.13 -15.25
CA GLY A 99 15.24 -24.70 -15.21
C GLY A 99 15.29 -24.18 -13.78
N GLN A 100 14.83 -22.94 -13.58
CA GLN A 100 14.77 -22.28 -12.27
C GLN A 100 13.40 -21.63 -12.07
N ILE A 101 12.99 -21.45 -10.83
CA ILE A 101 11.83 -20.65 -10.44
C ILE A 101 12.22 -19.61 -9.39
N ASN A 102 11.70 -18.39 -9.54
CA ASN A 102 11.92 -17.31 -8.61
C ASN A 102 10.74 -17.23 -7.62
N VAL A 103 11.09 -17.24 -6.33
CA VAL A 103 10.19 -17.18 -5.20
C VAL A 103 10.52 -15.91 -4.44
N GLU A 104 9.79 -14.84 -4.75
CA GLU A 104 9.84 -13.59 -3.99
C GLU A 104 9.24 -13.83 -2.60
N TYR A 105 9.82 -13.26 -1.54
CA TYR A 105 9.36 -13.54 -0.16
C TYR A 105 9.43 -12.32 0.75
N LEU A 106 8.56 -12.32 1.77
CA LEU A 106 8.54 -11.40 2.90
C LEU A 106 8.24 -12.15 4.20
N PHE A 107 9.09 -11.95 5.21
CA PHE A 107 8.99 -12.48 6.56
C PHE A 107 8.73 -11.32 7.55
N ILE A 108 7.49 -11.23 8.03
CA ILE A 108 7.02 -10.16 8.91
C ILE A 108 7.12 -10.60 10.37
N ARG A 109 8.14 -10.09 11.07
CA ARG A 109 8.34 -10.28 12.51
C ARG A 109 7.27 -9.53 13.33
N PRO A 110 6.97 -9.97 14.56
CA PRO A 110 6.32 -9.13 15.55
C PRO A 110 7.01 -7.76 15.68
N LEU A 111 6.31 -6.77 16.23
CA LEU A 111 6.90 -5.47 16.59
C LEU A 111 7.88 -5.68 17.76
N LEU A 112 9.18 -5.51 17.50
CA LEU A 112 10.25 -5.75 18.48
C LEU A 112 10.69 -4.47 19.21
N THR A 113 10.47 -3.30 18.62
CA THR A 113 10.79 -2.01 19.27
C THR A 113 9.80 -1.69 20.39
N SER A 114 10.31 -1.22 21.52
CA SER A 114 9.54 -0.87 22.72
C SER A 114 8.51 0.22 22.44
N CYS A 115 7.23 -0.14 22.51
CA CYS A 115 6.09 0.74 22.29
C CYS A 115 5.06 0.64 23.42
N SER A 116 4.07 1.54 23.40
CA SER A 116 2.88 1.47 24.24
C SER A 116 2.18 0.11 24.10
N VAL A 117 1.59 -0.40 25.19
CA VAL A 117 0.98 -1.73 25.23
C VAL A 117 -0.14 -1.83 24.20
N GLN A 118 0.08 -2.64 23.15
CA GLN A 118 -0.88 -2.86 22.07
C GLN A 118 -2.06 -3.69 22.58
N LYS A 119 -3.12 -3.00 23.00
CA LYS A 119 -4.39 -3.60 23.40
C LYS A 119 -5.30 -3.80 22.17
N MET A 120 -6.13 -4.84 22.22
CA MET A 120 -7.17 -5.10 21.22
C MET A 120 -8.52 -4.46 21.57
N ASP A 121 -8.57 -3.46 22.45
CA ASP A 121 -9.81 -2.82 22.92
C ASP A 121 -10.34 -1.74 21.95
N MET A 122 -9.49 -1.22 21.05
CA MET A 122 -9.87 -0.24 20.03
C MET A 122 -9.14 -0.50 18.70
N SER A 123 -9.88 -0.49 17.59
CA SER A 123 -9.33 -0.66 16.24
C SER A 123 -9.95 0.33 15.25
N TYR A 124 -9.11 1.07 14.51
CA TYR A 124 -9.54 1.87 13.37
C TYR A 124 -9.03 1.32 12.03
N ALA A 125 -8.34 0.17 12.00
CA ALA A 125 -7.78 -0.44 10.78
C ALA A 125 -8.80 -0.59 9.62
N LYS A 126 -10.08 -0.82 9.97
CA LYS A 126 -11.23 -0.88 9.05
C LYS A 126 -12.30 0.21 9.28
N HIS A 127 -12.02 1.21 10.13
CA HIS A 127 -13.03 2.20 10.49
C HIS A 127 -13.07 3.36 9.49
N TRP A 128 -14.16 3.43 8.71
CA TRP A 128 -14.48 4.62 7.93
C TRP A 128 -15.93 5.07 8.13
N LYS A 129 -16.12 6.19 8.83
CA LYS A 129 -17.41 6.88 8.89
C LYS A 129 -17.64 7.63 7.58
N LYS A 130 -18.60 7.17 6.78
CA LYS A 130 -19.10 7.85 5.56
C LYS A 130 -19.49 9.30 5.85
N ARG A 131 -19.07 10.22 4.97
CA ARG A 131 -19.11 11.68 5.12
C ARG A 131 -18.92 12.35 3.75
N GLN A 132 -18.83 13.69 3.70
CA GLN A 132 -18.27 14.39 2.54
C GLN A 132 -16.78 14.07 2.39
N PRO A 133 -16.21 14.09 1.16
CA PRO A 133 -14.80 13.77 0.93
C PRO A 133 -13.89 14.58 1.85
N LEU A 134 -12.92 13.93 2.49
CA LEU A 134 -11.92 14.64 3.29
C LEU A 134 -10.88 15.30 2.39
N GLU A 135 -10.38 16.46 2.78
CA GLU A 135 -9.40 17.22 2.00
C GLU A 135 -8.13 17.40 2.83
N VAL A 136 -7.04 16.93 2.23
CA VAL A 136 -5.77 16.65 2.87
C VAL A 136 -4.69 17.52 2.26
N GLY A 137 -3.96 18.26 3.10
CA GLY A 137 -2.86 19.10 2.65
C GLY A 137 -1.63 18.26 2.33
N HIS A 138 -1.28 18.13 1.04
CA HIS A 138 -0.07 17.45 0.56
C HIS A 138 1.18 18.14 1.13
N ARG A 139 2.05 17.40 1.83
CA ARG A 139 3.26 17.93 2.52
C ARG A 139 2.97 19.16 3.41
N GLY A 140 1.74 19.27 3.91
CA GLY A 140 1.14 20.49 4.45
C GLY A 140 0.51 21.38 3.38
N MET A 141 1.18 22.48 3.00
CA MET A 141 0.67 23.51 2.06
C MET A 141 1.00 23.23 0.59
N GLY A 142 1.57 22.08 0.25
CA GLY A 142 1.93 21.68 -1.10
C GLY A 142 3.41 21.78 -1.46
N ASN A 143 3.75 21.25 -2.63
CA ASN A 143 5.10 21.11 -3.17
C ASN A 143 5.74 22.48 -3.50
N SER A 144 6.80 22.84 -2.77
CA SER A 144 7.46 24.16 -2.87
C SER A 144 8.25 24.40 -4.16
N TYR A 145 8.39 23.40 -5.05
CA TYR A 145 8.92 23.60 -6.40
C TYR A 145 7.86 24.15 -7.37
N THR A 146 6.58 24.07 -7.00
CA THR A 146 5.49 24.75 -7.69
C THR A 146 5.35 26.21 -7.22
N LYS A 147 4.60 27.03 -7.99
CA LYS A 147 4.65 28.50 -7.94
C LYS A 147 4.37 29.09 -6.54
N MET A 148 5.39 29.71 -5.93
CA MET A 148 5.23 30.66 -4.80
C MET A 148 4.38 30.14 -3.62
N ASN A 149 4.50 28.84 -3.27
CA ASN A 149 3.81 28.30 -2.09
C ASN A 149 4.21 29.08 -0.81
N ALA A 150 3.23 29.32 0.06
CA ALA A 150 3.38 30.17 1.25
C ALA A 150 4.30 29.61 2.36
N GLY A 151 4.84 28.41 2.18
CA GLY A 151 5.75 27.75 3.11
C GLY A 151 6.54 26.62 2.46
N ARG A 152 7.58 26.19 3.16
CA ARG A 152 8.43 25.06 2.78
C ARG A 152 7.72 23.73 3.02
N GLU A 153 7.59 22.89 2.00
CA GLU A 153 7.01 21.54 2.11
C GLU A 153 7.64 20.72 3.23
N ASN A 154 6.89 19.79 3.83
CA ASN A 154 7.40 18.84 4.81
C ASN A 154 8.03 19.50 6.07
N THR A 155 7.58 20.72 6.42
CA THR A 155 7.97 21.44 7.66
C THR A 155 6.83 21.57 8.65
N ILE A 156 7.15 21.74 9.94
CA ILE A 156 6.16 22.01 11.00
C ILE A 156 5.31 23.25 10.65
N HIS A 157 5.93 24.28 10.08
CA HIS A 157 5.26 25.50 9.65
C HIS A 157 4.23 25.24 8.53
N SER A 158 4.59 24.44 7.51
CA SER A 158 3.69 24.05 6.42
C SER A 158 2.50 23.23 6.94
N LEU A 159 2.77 22.22 7.76
CA LEU A 159 1.75 21.36 8.37
C LEU A 159 0.77 22.18 9.25
N ASN A 160 1.30 23.06 10.11
CA ASN A 160 0.47 23.96 10.92
C ASN A 160 -0.28 25.02 10.09
N THR A 161 0.23 25.44 8.94
CA THR A 161 -0.46 26.39 8.05
C THR A 161 -1.63 25.72 7.34
N ALA A 162 -1.46 24.48 6.86
CA ALA A 162 -2.56 23.69 6.31
C ALA A 162 -3.66 23.40 7.35
N ALA A 163 -3.29 23.08 8.60
CA ALA A 163 -4.24 22.94 9.70
C ALA A 163 -5.04 24.24 9.94
N LYS A 164 -4.37 25.40 10.00
CA LYS A 164 -5.01 26.73 10.13
C LYS A 164 -5.90 27.09 8.93
N ARG A 165 -5.58 26.58 7.73
CA ARG A 165 -6.40 26.67 6.51
C ARG A 165 -7.58 25.69 6.49
N GLY A 166 -7.75 24.88 7.54
CA GLY A 166 -8.88 24.00 7.72
C GLY A 166 -8.71 22.60 7.11
N ALA A 167 -7.49 22.15 6.82
CA ALA A 167 -7.20 20.77 6.41
C ALA A 167 -7.80 19.73 7.38
N ASP A 168 -8.29 18.59 6.86
CA ASP A 168 -8.82 17.50 7.69
C ASP A 168 -7.69 16.60 8.20
N TYR A 169 -6.82 16.25 7.27
CA TYR A 169 -5.52 15.66 7.50
C TYR A 169 -4.44 16.55 6.88
N VAL A 170 -3.21 16.45 7.38
CA VAL A 170 -2.02 16.79 6.60
C VAL A 170 -1.34 15.49 6.21
N GLU A 171 -0.88 15.43 4.97
CA GLU A 171 -0.02 14.36 4.47
C GLU A 171 1.45 14.81 4.57
N PHE A 172 2.35 13.86 4.78
CA PHE A 172 3.80 14.06 4.66
C PHE A 172 4.58 12.74 4.56
N ASP A 173 5.74 12.81 3.91
CA ASP A 173 6.72 11.74 3.75
C ASP A 173 7.51 11.45 5.03
N VAL A 174 7.69 10.17 5.39
CA VAL A 174 8.62 9.74 6.45
C VAL A 174 9.63 8.74 5.92
N GLN A 175 10.90 8.99 6.22
CA GLN A 175 12.01 8.05 6.03
C GLN A 175 13.02 8.08 7.19
N LEU A 176 14.00 7.17 7.23
CA LEU A 176 14.99 7.12 8.32
C LEU A 176 16.34 7.77 7.95
N SER A 177 16.93 8.48 8.92
CA SER A 177 18.32 8.92 8.92
C SER A 177 19.30 7.76 9.19
N LYS A 178 20.61 8.00 9.00
CA LYS A 178 21.70 7.04 9.31
C LYS A 178 21.76 6.58 10.75
N ASP A 179 21.35 7.45 11.68
CA ASP A 179 21.20 7.16 13.10
C ASP A 179 19.79 6.65 13.47
N LYS A 180 19.05 6.14 12.47
CA LYS A 180 17.75 5.47 12.61
C LYS A 180 16.65 6.34 13.27
N VAL A 181 16.65 7.64 12.98
CA VAL A 181 15.57 8.56 13.39
C VAL A 181 14.61 8.81 12.23
N ALA A 182 13.30 8.76 12.50
CA ALA A 182 12.28 9.10 11.53
C ALA A 182 12.27 10.61 11.23
N VAL A 183 12.67 10.98 10.01
CA VAL A 183 12.70 12.34 9.47
C VAL A 183 11.60 12.54 8.44
N ILE A 184 11.03 13.74 8.41
CA ILE A 184 10.01 14.12 7.44
C ILE A 184 10.69 14.80 6.24
N PHE A 185 10.76 14.10 5.10
CA PHE A 185 11.38 14.57 3.87
C PHE A 185 11.06 13.65 2.67
N HIS A 186 10.79 14.23 1.50
CA HIS A 186 10.34 13.50 0.30
C HIS A 186 11.45 12.75 -0.43
N ASP A 187 12.50 13.43 -0.91
CA ASP A 187 13.47 12.82 -1.82
C ASP A 187 14.38 11.84 -1.06
N PHE A 188 14.78 10.72 -1.67
CA PHE A 188 15.73 9.79 -1.03
C PHE A 188 17.17 10.35 -0.94
N HIS A 189 17.46 11.40 -1.71
CA HIS A 189 18.78 12.00 -1.86
C HIS A 189 18.74 13.54 -1.75
N VAL A 190 19.86 14.13 -1.38
CA VAL A 190 20.07 15.59 -1.27
C VAL A 190 21.36 16.01 -1.98
N LEU A 191 21.37 17.19 -2.62
CA LEU A 191 22.59 17.73 -3.24
C LEU A 191 23.34 18.65 -2.27
N VAL A 192 24.57 18.26 -1.93
CA VAL A 192 25.45 19.00 -1.01
C VAL A 192 26.63 19.58 -1.78
N THR A 193 26.87 20.89 -1.65
CA THR A 193 28.09 21.54 -2.15
C THR A 193 29.25 21.39 -1.18
N VAL A 194 30.42 20.97 -1.64
CA VAL A 194 31.64 21.07 -0.83
C VAL A 194 32.16 22.50 -0.85
N ALA A 195 32.21 23.15 0.33
CA ALA A 195 32.80 24.47 0.48
C ALA A 195 34.33 24.40 0.22
N LYS A 196 34.74 24.76 -1.00
CA LYS A 196 36.16 24.81 -1.40
C LYS A 196 36.94 25.70 -0.43
N ARG A 197 37.94 25.14 0.26
CA ARG A 197 38.90 25.91 1.07
C ARG A 197 39.51 26.99 0.17
N ARG A 198 39.44 28.27 0.59
CA ARG A 198 40.14 29.38 -0.07
C ARG A 198 41.66 29.16 0.04
N THR A 199 42.25 28.47 -0.92
CA THR A 199 43.69 28.42 -1.15
C THR A 199 44.12 29.71 -1.86
N PRO A 200 44.89 30.62 -1.21
CA PRO A 200 45.21 31.91 -1.80
C PRO A 200 46.38 31.78 -2.80
N ARG A 201 46.09 31.45 -4.06
CA ARG A 201 46.93 31.82 -5.22
C ARG A 201 46.23 31.60 -6.57
N LEU A 202 46.34 32.65 -7.40
CA LEU A 202 46.64 32.64 -8.83
C LEU A 202 46.28 31.36 -9.60
N GLU A 203 45.16 31.36 -10.32
CA GLU A 203 45.13 31.53 -11.79
C GLU A 203 43.68 31.70 -12.29
N ALA A 204 43.51 32.31 -13.46
CA ALA A 204 42.18 32.63 -14.01
C ALA A 204 41.62 31.45 -14.82
N GLN A 205 40.91 30.54 -14.15
CA GLN A 205 40.14 29.49 -14.84
C GLN A 205 38.86 30.05 -15.48
N PRO A 206 38.39 29.49 -16.60
CA PRO A 206 37.17 29.93 -17.27
C PRO A 206 35.92 29.69 -16.41
N PRO A 207 34.83 30.45 -16.63
CA PRO A 207 33.62 30.45 -15.78
C PRO A 207 32.74 29.19 -15.90
N GLU A 208 33.19 28.15 -16.62
CA GLU A 208 32.46 26.89 -16.84
C GLU A 208 32.95 25.74 -15.93
N ALA A 209 33.84 26.03 -14.97
CA ALA A 209 34.16 25.11 -13.87
C ALA A 209 32.93 24.94 -12.96
N ALA A 210 32.12 23.93 -13.26
CA ALA A 210 30.80 23.70 -12.67
C ALA A 210 30.78 23.63 -11.13
N ASN A 211 29.60 23.85 -10.56
CA ASN A 211 29.36 23.65 -9.13
C ASN A 211 29.52 22.17 -8.78
N ASP A 212 30.49 21.84 -7.91
CA ASP A 212 30.68 20.48 -7.37
C ASP A 212 29.55 20.15 -6.37
N TYR A 213 28.41 19.72 -6.91
CA TYR A 213 27.33 19.09 -6.16
C TYR A 213 27.62 17.60 -6.00
N HIS A 214 27.51 17.10 -4.78
CA HIS A 214 27.53 15.68 -4.48
C HIS A 214 26.14 15.24 -4.03
N GLU A 215 25.60 14.23 -4.69
CA GLU A 215 24.38 13.55 -4.26
C GLU A 215 24.70 12.64 -3.07
N ILE A 216 23.92 12.74 -2.00
CA ILE A 216 24.06 11.91 -0.79
C ILE A 216 22.67 11.43 -0.37
N ALA A 217 22.55 10.13 -0.09
CA ALA A 217 21.30 9.55 0.41
C ALA A 217 20.97 10.03 1.83
N VAL A 218 19.69 10.24 2.13
CA VAL A 218 19.21 10.64 3.46
C VAL A 218 19.57 9.58 4.51
N LYS A 219 19.47 8.29 4.15
CA LYS A 219 19.95 7.15 4.96
C LYS A 219 21.44 7.16 5.29
N ASP A 220 22.24 7.95 4.56
CA ASP A 220 23.69 8.06 4.73
C ASP A 220 24.16 9.30 5.51
N LEU A 221 23.21 10.11 5.98
CA LEU A 221 23.41 11.26 6.85
C LEU A 221 22.70 11.06 8.20
N ARG A 222 23.36 11.43 9.30
CA ARG A 222 22.72 11.49 10.63
C ARG A 222 21.73 12.64 10.70
N LEU A 223 20.76 12.59 11.60
CA LEU A 223 19.78 13.67 11.85
C LEU A 223 20.48 15.03 12.01
N LYS A 224 21.53 15.08 12.86
CA LYS A 224 22.32 16.30 13.09
C LYS A 224 23.11 16.79 11.87
N GLN A 225 23.34 15.94 10.87
CA GLN A 225 23.95 16.35 9.60
C GLN A 225 22.87 16.90 8.65
N LEU A 226 21.72 16.22 8.56
CA LEU A 226 20.55 16.69 7.80
C LEU A 226 20.08 18.06 8.27
N GLN A 227 19.93 18.27 9.59
CA GLN A 227 19.53 19.55 10.19
C GLN A 227 20.58 20.68 10.04
N LEU A 228 21.81 20.36 9.61
CA LEU A 228 22.82 21.35 9.22
C LEU A 228 22.77 21.66 7.71
N LEU A 229 22.04 20.90 6.89
CA LEU A 229 21.79 21.20 5.49
C LEU A 229 20.67 22.24 5.36
N ARG A 230 21.07 23.51 5.26
CA ARG A 230 20.18 24.62 4.88
C ARG A 230 19.80 24.51 3.40
N LEU A 231 18.77 23.71 3.13
CA LEU A 231 18.30 23.39 1.79
C LEU A 231 17.76 24.64 1.06
N GLU A 232 18.36 25.00 -0.07
CA GLU A 232 18.00 26.15 -0.92
C GLU A 232 17.12 25.70 -2.11
N HIS A 233 16.09 26.47 -2.45
CA HIS A 233 15.22 26.17 -3.59
C HIS A 233 15.91 26.51 -4.92
N TYR A 234 16.29 25.49 -5.71
CA TYR A 234 16.82 25.71 -7.05
C TYR A 234 15.71 26.22 -7.98
N LYS A 235 15.91 27.39 -8.60
CA LYS A 235 14.99 27.92 -9.61
C LYS A 235 15.13 27.11 -10.90
N ALA A 236 14.13 26.30 -11.21
CA ALA A 236 14.03 25.54 -12.46
C ALA A 236 14.03 26.48 -13.68
N ASN A 237 15.21 26.76 -14.23
CA ASN A 237 15.39 27.66 -15.36
C ASN A 237 16.66 27.36 -16.18
N GLN A 238 16.92 26.08 -16.44
CA GLN A 238 17.70 25.60 -17.59
C GLN A 238 17.19 24.22 -18.00
N ALA A 239 17.44 23.82 -19.25
CA ALA A 239 16.71 22.73 -19.90
C ALA A 239 17.35 21.33 -19.68
N GLN A 240 16.51 20.31 -19.80
CA GLN A 240 16.88 18.90 -20.05
C GLN A 240 17.56 18.07 -18.94
N THR A 241 16.95 18.02 -17.73
CA THR A 241 16.76 16.73 -17.02
C THR A 241 15.55 16.76 -16.10
N LYS A 242 14.73 15.68 -16.10
CA LYS A 242 13.66 15.46 -15.11
C LYS A 242 14.24 14.70 -13.90
N GLN A 243 14.91 15.39 -12.99
CA GLN A 243 15.26 14.84 -11.67
C GLN A 243 15.02 15.90 -10.60
N ASN A 244 14.28 15.52 -9.55
CA ASN A 244 13.93 16.41 -8.45
C ASN A 244 15.13 16.46 -7.50
N TYR A 245 15.80 17.62 -7.43
CA TYR A 245 17.00 17.81 -6.62
C TYR A 245 16.88 19.04 -5.74
N THR A 246 17.07 18.84 -4.43
CA THR A 246 17.16 19.93 -3.47
C THR A 246 18.62 20.37 -3.26
N LYS A 247 18.92 21.66 -3.45
CA LYS A 247 20.25 22.29 -3.27
C LYS A 247 20.45 22.73 -1.80
N VAL A 248 21.65 23.16 -1.39
CA VAL A 248 21.98 23.75 -0.09
C VAL A 248 22.72 25.09 -0.24
N SER A 249 22.54 26.06 0.68
CA SER A 249 23.38 27.27 0.81
C SER A 249 23.50 27.76 2.27
N ALA A 250 24.13 28.93 2.53
CA ALA A 250 24.74 29.25 3.82
C ALA A 250 24.22 30.51 4.56
N GLU A 251 23.16 31.17 4.10
CA GLU A 251 22.63 32.38 4.77
C GLU A 251 21.68 32.04 5.93
N ALA A 252 21.46 32.99 6.85
CA ALA A 252 20.90 32.74 8.18
C ALA A 252 19.82 33.75 8.59
N ASP A 253 18.58 33.29 8.78
CA ASP A 253 17.62 33.69 9.83
C ASP A 253 16.26 33.01 9.56
N GLU A 254 16.25 31.66 9.50
CA GLU A 254 15.02 30.88 9.47
C GLU A 254 14.61 30.44 10.88
N GLN A 255 13.32 30.61 11.20
CA GLN A 255 12.72 30.25 12.48
C GLN A 255 12.43 28.74 12.54
N ASP A 256 12.75 28.07 13.65
CA ASP A 256 12.81 26.61 13.82
C ASP A 256 11.68 25.79 13.13
N GLU A 257 10.41 26.22 13.22
CA GLU A 257 9.28 25.53 12.57
C GLU A 257 9.44 25.35 11.03
N ARG A 258 10.26 26.19 10.39
CA ARG A 258 10.49 26.26 8.94
C ARG A 258 11.70 25.45 8.47
N LEU A 259 12.51 24.94 9.41
CA LEU A 259 13.70 24.17 9.09
C LEU A 259 13.32 22.82 8.46
N PRO A 260 14.10 22.32 7.49
CA PRO A 260 13.88 21.01 6.89
C PRO A 260 14.25 19.87 7.86
N PHE A 261 13.80 18.66 7.52
CA PHE A 261 14.01 17.44 8.30
C PHE A 261 13.55 17.51 9.77
N PRO A 262 12.34 18.03 10.08
CA PRO A 262 11.77 17.81 11.41
C PRO A 262 11.56 16.30 11.62
N THR A 263 11.66 15.81 12.85
CA THR A 263 11.40 14.40 13.11
C THR A 263 9.90 14.11 13.09
N LEU A 264 9.51 12.86 12.86
CA LEU A 264 8.14 12.41 13.04
C LEU A 264 7.62 12.72 14.45
N VAL A 265 8.48 12.57 15.45
CA VAL A 265 8.19 12.90 16.86
C VAL A 265 7.97 14.40 17.06
N ASP A 266 8.70 15.26 16.36
CA ASP A 266 8.45 16.71 16.36
C ASP A 266 7.08 17.03 15.77
N ALA A 267 6.72 16.48 14.61
CA ALA A 267 5.41 16.72 14.01
C ALA A 267 4.26 16.26 14.92
N LEU A 268 4.33 15.05 15.46
CA LEU A 268 3.30 14.49 16.35
C LEU A 268 3.02 15.41 17.55
N ARG A 269 4.07 16.08 18.07
CA ARG A 269 4.02 16.99 19.24
C ARG A 269 3.69 18.46 18.89
N GLN A 270 4.17 18.97 17.77
CA GLN A 270 4.18 20.42 17.46
C GLN A 270 3.08 20.85 16.47
N VAL A 271 2.49 19.93 15.70
CA VAL A 271 1.38 20.26 14.80
C VAL A 271 0.05 20.25 15.56
N ASP A 272 -0.86 21.18 15.25
CA ASP A 272 -2.19 21.32 15.87
C ASP A 272 -2.91 19.96 16.04
N SER A 273 -3.41 19.66 17.24
CA SER A 273 -4.00 18.35 17.57
C SER A 273 -5.37 18.08 16.94
N SER A 274 -5.98 19.05 16.27
CA SER A 274 -7.25 18.89 15.55
C SER A 274 -7.11 18.26 14.16
N VAL A 275 -5.95 18.44 13.51
CA VAL A 275 -5.67 17.84 12.20
C VAL A 275 -5.14 16.41 12.36
N GLY A 276 -5.64 15.50 11.52
CA GLY A 276 -5.08 14.14 11.42
C GLY A 276 -3.78 14.13 10.61
N PHE A 277 -3.03 13.03 10.68
CA PHE A 277 -1.87 12.78 9.80
C PHE A 277 -2.15 11.64 8.83
N ASN A 278 -1.83 11.83 7.55
CA ASN A 278 -1.59 10.74 6.61
C ASN A 278 -0.07 10.59 6.46
N ILE A 279 0.50 9.57 7.09
CA ILE A 279 1.95 9.37 7.13
C ILE A 279 2.33 8.47 5.95
N GLU A 280 2.98 9.02 4.92
CA GLU A 280 3.57 8.19 3.87
C GLU A 280 4.85 7.55 4.41
N ILE A 281 4.84 6.23 4.57
CA ILE A 281 6.05 5.44 4.76
C ILE A 281 6.76 5.35 3.42
N LYS A 282 7.80 6.16 3.22
CA LYS A 282 8.59 6.10 2.00
C LYS A 282 9.60 4.95 2.10
N TYR A 283 9.69 4.12 1.08
CA TYR A 283 10.65 3.03 0.98
C TYR A 283 11.00 2.85 -0.51
N PRO A 284 12.28 2.79 -0.89
CA PRO A 284 12.68 2.85 -2.31
C PRO A 284 12.38 1.54 -3.04
N MET A 285 11.94 1.68 -4.30
CA MET A 285 11.59 0.56 -5.17
C MET A 285 12.46 0.48 -6.43
N MET A 286 12.39 -0.66 -7.12
CA MET A 286 12.99 -0.85 -8.45
C MET A 286 12.03 -0.37 -9.54
N GLN A 287 12.53 0.49 -10.45
CA GLN A 287 11.78 1.05 -11.57
C GLN A 287 12.00 0.24 -12.87
N LYS A 288 11.04 0.27 -13.81
CA LYS A 288 11.11 -0.53 -15.06
C LYS A 288 12.19 -0.10 -16.03
N ASN A 289 12.69 1.13 -15.93
CA ASN A 289 13.90 1.61 -16.59
C ASN A 289 15.21 0.93 -16.10
N GLY A 290 15.15 0.12 -15.03
CA GLY A 290 16.30 -0.57 -14.44
C GLY A 290 17.04 0.22 -13.35
N LEU A 291 16.54 1.39 -12.95
CA LEU A 291 17.07 2.18 -11.84
C LEU A 291 16.38 1.82 -10.53
N HIS A 292 17.12 1.86 -9.42
CA HIS A 292 16.59 1.71 -8.08
C HIS A 292 16.60 3.05 -7.35
N GLU A 293 15.50 3.42 -6.69
CA GLU A 293 15.32 4.79 -6.17
C GLU A 293 16.30 5.17 -5.05
N CYS A 294 16.75 4.20 -4.25
CA CYS A 294 17.89 4.31 -3.35
C CYS A 294 18.38 2.90 -2.97
N GLU A 295 19.55 2.49 -3.47
CA GLU A 295 20.09 1.14 -3.21
C GLU A 295 20.59 0.96 -1.77
N ASN A 296 20.71 -0.31 -1.33
CA ASN A 296 21.29 -0.70 -0.05
C ASN A 296 20.59 0.00 1.14
N TYR A 297 19.26 -0.11 1.18
CA TYR A 297 18.39 0.52 2.16
C TYR A 297 18.23 -0.32 3.44
N PHE A 298 17.49 0.21 4.43
CA PHE A 298 17.28 -0.44 5.73
C PHE A 298 16.45 -1.72 5.63
N GLU A 299 16.67 -2.67 6.56
CA GLU A 299 15.82 -3.87 6.67
C GLU A 299 14.38 -3.46 7.06
N ARG A 300 13.39 -3.99 6.34
CA ARG A 300 12.00 -3.52 6.39
C ARG A 300 11.30 -3.74 7.74
N ASN A 301 11.61 -4.79 8.50
CA ASN A 301 11.04 -4.95 9.85
C ASN A 301 11.58 -3.91 10.82
N ASP A 302 12.90 -3.75 10.90
CA ASP A 302 13.57 -2.69 11.67
C ASP A 302 12.98 -1.30 11.31
N TYR A 303 12.83 -1.03 10.01
CA TYR A 303 12.33 0.24 9.48
C TYR A 303 10.92 0.57 9.95
N ILE A 304 9.99 -0.37 9.79
CA ILE A 304 8.60 -0.23 10.21
C ILE A 304 8.47 -0.21 11.74
N ASP A 305 9.27 -0.99 12.47
CA ASP A 305 9.21 -1.04 13.94
C ASP A 305 9.61 0.28 14.60
N ILE A 306 10.60 0.98 14.03
CA ILE A 306 11.01 2.32 14.48
C ILE A 306 9.87 3.33 14.25
N ILE A 307 9.33 3.39 13.04
CA ILE A 307 8.29 4.39 12.69
C ILE A 307 6.98 4.10 13.44
N LEU A 308 6.59 2.83 13.57
CA LEU A 308 5.44 2.44 14.41
C LEU A 308 5.66 2.79 15.88
N SER A 309 6.86 2.58 16.43
CA SER A 309 7.18 2.97 17.80
C SER A 309 6.99 4.46 18.02
N ASP A 310 7.52 5.31 17.13
CA ASP A 310 7.37 6.77 17.23
C ASP A 310 5.89 7.20 17.23
N VAL A 311 5.06 6.64 16.32
CA VAL A 311 3.61 6.94 16.28
C VAL A 311 2.89 6.40 17.52
N LEU A 312 3.07 5.14 17.87
CA LEU A 312 2.35 4.47 18.97
C LEU A 312 2.71 5.04 20.35
N ASN A 313 3.88 5.68 20.48
CA ASN A 313 4.31 6.36 21.71
C ASN A 313 3.95 7.86 21.76
N ASN A 314 3.78 8.55 20.62
CA ASN A 314 3.63 10.03 20.59
C ASN A 314 2.33 10.57 19.98
N ALA A 315 1.50 9.75 19.31
CA ALA A 315 0.31 10.24 18.62
C ALA A 315 -0.87 10.64 19.55
N GLY A 316 -1.01 9.99 20.71
CA GLY A 316 -2.15 10.20 21.61
C GLY A 316 -3.49 9.97 20.90
N ASP A 317 -4.45 10.90 21.07
CA ASP A 317 -5.76 10.87 20.41
C ASP A 317 -5.76 11.34 18.94
N ARG A 318 -4.58 11.59 18.33
CA ARG A 318 -4.50 12.06 16.94
C ARG A 318 -5.01 10.99 15.97
N ARG A 319 -5.79 11.42 14.98
CA ARG A 319 -6.21 10.57 13.85
C ARG A 319 -4.99 10.32 12.96
N ILE A 320 -4.52 9.09 12.89
CA ILE A 320 -3.45 8.68 11.97
C ILE A 320 -4.05 7.77 10.90
N VAL A 321 -3.59 7.96 9.67
CA VAL A 321 -3.66 7.02 8.55
C VAL A 321 -2.22 6.79 8.10
N PHE A 322 -1.86 5.57 7.73
CA PHE A 322 -0.60 5.30 7.03
C PHE A 322 -0.85 5.14 5.54
N SER A 323 0.11 5.55 4.71
CA SER A 323 0.16 5.17 3.29
C SER A 323 1.55 4.73 2.87
N SER A 324 1.65 3.96 1.79
CA SER A 324 2.94 3.69 1.11
C SER A 324 2.72 3.24 -0.33
N PHE A 325 3.67 3.54 -1.21
CA PHE A 325 3.78 2.91 -2.53
C PHE A 325 4.36 1.49 -2.44
N ASP A 326 5.12 1.20 -1.37
CA ASP A 326 5.75 -0.11 -1.17
C ASP A 326 4.72 -1.12 -0.61
N PRO A 327 4.42 -2.21 -1.35
CA PRO A 327 3.38 -3.16 -0.93
C PRO A 327 3.79 -3.97 0.31
N ASP A 328 5.09 -4.21 0.50
CA ASP A 328 5.61 -4.96 1.64
C ASP A 328 5.56 -4.11 2.93
N CYS A 329 5.80 -2.80 2.84
CA CYS A 329 5.57 -1.85 3.92
C CYS A 329 4.09 -1.82 4.32
N CYS A 330 3.17 -1.78 3.36
CA CYS A 330 1.74 -1.95 3.65
C CYS A 330 1.45 -3.29 4.36
N ALA A 331 2.07 -4.38 3.93
CA ALA A 331 1.88 -5.70 4.55
C ALA A 331 2.46 -5.77 5.97
N LEU A 332 3.62 -5.18 6.22
CA LEU A 332 4.25 -5.05 7.53
C LEU A 332 3.38 -4.23 8.49
N LEU A 333 2.88 -3.07 8.05
CA LEU A 333 1.96 -2.25 8.85
C LEU A 333 0.67 -3.02 9.21
N ALA A 334 0.08 -3.74 8.26
CA ALA A 334 -1.16 -4.50 8.46
C ALA A 334 -0.98 -5.77 9.32
N ALA A 335 0.26 -6.20 9.51
CA ALA A 335 0.63 -7.36 10.33
C ALA A 335 1.08 -6.99 11.74
N LYS A 336 1.75 -5.83 11.90
CA LYS A 336 2.37 -5.39 13.17
C LYS A 336 1.44 -4.56 14.05
N GLN A 337 0.42 -3.90 13.49
CA GLN A 337 -0.56 -3.12 14.24
C GLN A 337 -1.97 -3.22 13.66
N HIS A 338 -2.97 -2.82 14.45
CA HIS A 338 -4.39 -2.86 14.11
C HIS A 338 -5.16 -1.61 14.57
N LEU A 339 -4.46 -0.64 15.15
CA LEU A 339 -5.05 0.59 15.69
C LEU A 339 -5.37 1.57 14.58
N TYR A 340 -4.45 1.78 13.62
CA TYR A 340 -4.56 2.77 12.56
C TYR A 340 -4.80 2.12 11.18
N PRO A 341 -5.63 2.73 10.32
CA PRO A 341 -5.83 2.28 8.95
C PRO A 341 -4.64 2.55 8.04
N ILE A 342 -4.62 1.81 6.93
CA ILE A 342 -3.57 1.82 5.91
C ILE A 342 -4.22 2.01 4.53
N LEU A 343 -3.64 2.88 3.71
CA LEU A 343 -4.03 3.12 2.32
C LEU A 343 -2.85 2.81 1.38
N PHE A 344 -3.08 2.01 0.35
CA PHE A 344 -2.03 1.69 -0.62
C PHE A 344 -1.95 2.76 -1.71
N LEU A 345 -0.78 3.37 -1.92
CA LEU A 345 -0.57 4.36 -2.98
C LEU A 345 -0.29 3.69 -4.32
N CYS A 346 -0.94 4.17 -5.39
CA CYS A 346 -0.74 3.67 -6.74
C CYS A 346 -0.62 4.81 -7.75
N VAL A 347 0.42 4.77 -8.58
CA VAL A 347 0.63 5.66 -9.73
C VAL A 347 -0.31 5.36 -10.92
N GLY A 348 -0.95 4.19 -10.91
CA GLY A 348 -1.79 3.71 -12.01
C GLY A 348 -1.00 3.52 -13.30
N VAL A 349 -1.67 3.71 -14.44
CA VAL A 349 -1.00 3.88 -15.74
C VAL A 349 -0.91 5.37 -16.04
N THR A 350 0.31 5.89 -16.10
CA THR A 350 0.63 7.32 -16.20
C THR A 350 1.80 7.57 -17.16
N THR A 351 1.95 8.79 -17.65
CA THR A 351 3.14 9.25 -18.41
C THR A 351 4.02 10.23 -17.61
N ARG A 352 3.68 10.49 -16.34
CA ARG A 352 4.41 11.44 -15.46
C ARG A 352 5.55 10.77 -14.71
N TYR A 353 5.31 9.56 -14.21
CA TYR A 353 6.21 8.78 -13.36
C TYR A 353 6.63 7.48 -14.05
N GLU A 354 7.84 7.01 -13.74
CA GLU A 354 8.31 5.69 -14.18
C GLU A 354 7.58 4.59 -13.39
N PRO A 355 7.03 3.54 -14.02
CA PRO A 355 6.39 2.46 -13.28
C PRO A 355 7.40 1.58 -12.54
N PHE A 356 7.02 1.06 -11.37
CA PHE A 356 7.82 0.06 -10.65
C PHE A 356 7.76 -1.33 -11.30
N VAL A 357 8.80 -2.13 -11.05
CA VAL A 357 8.87 -3.54 -11.47
C VAL A 357 7.86 -4.42 -10.73
N ASP A 358 7.50 -4.05 -9.49
CA ASP A 358 6.58 -4.80 -8.64
C ASP A 358 5.20 -4.97 -9.29
N LEU A 359 4.77 -6.23 -9.43
CA LEU A 359 3.50 -6.54 -10.08
C LEU A 359 2.29 -6.06 -9.26
N ARG A 360 2.43 -5.85 -7.95
CA ARG A 360 1.38 -5.35 -7.04
C ARG A 360 1.07 -3.87 -7.25
N THR A 361 2.02 -3.08 -7.74
CA THR A 361 1.81 -1.65 -8.10
C THR A 361 1.40 -1.45 -9.56
N SER A 362 1.40 -2.51 -10.38
CA SER A 362 1.45 -2.43 -11.85
C SER A 362 0.30 -1.69 -12.54
N THR A 363 -0.90 -1.71 -11.96
CA THR A 363 -2.09 -0.94 -12.39
C THR A 363 -3.01 -0.67 -11.21
N SER A 364 -3.87 0.34 -11.29
CA SER A 364 -4.85 0.64 -10.24
C SER A 364 -5.85 -0.50 -9.96
N ASN A 365 -6.20 -1.32 -10.96
CA ASN A 365 -7.05 -2.50 -10.74
C ASN A 365 -6.31 -3.61 -9.96
N VAL A 366 -5.00 -3.78 -10.20
CA VAL A 366 -4.15 -4.70 -9.43
C VAL A 366 -3.89 -4.17 -8.02
N ALA A 367 -3.72 -2.85 -7.85
CA ALA A 367 -3.60 -2.21 -6.54
C ALA A 367 -4.86 -2.37 -5.68
N VAL A 368 -6.04 -2.27 -6.30
CA VAL A 368 -7.33 -2.60 -5.66
C VAL A 368 -7.41 -4.06 -5.24
N ASN A 369 -6.96 -4.98 -6.09
CA ASN A 369 -6.88 -6.40 -5.72
C ASN A 369 -5.91 -6.63 -4.56
N PHE A 370 -4.75 -5.99 -4.56
CA PHE A 370 -3.78 -6.10 -3.47
C PHE A 370 -4.31 -5.54 -2.15
N ALA A 371 -4.95 -4.36 -2.16
CA ALA A 371 -5.51 -3.73 -0.96
C ALA A 371 -6.66 -4.56 -0.34
N ALA A 372 -7.51 -5.18 -1.16
CA ALA A 372 -8.55 -6.10 -0.70
C ALA A 372 -7.95 -7.42 -0.18
N CYS A 373 -6.99 -8.00 -0.92
CA CYS A 373 -6.26 -9.22 -0.54
C CYS A 373 -5.55 -9.10 0.82
N LEU A 374 -4.87 -7.97 1.05
CA LEU A 374 -4.15 -7.69 2.30
C LEU A 374 -5.07 -7.40 3.49
N ASP A 375 -6.33 -7.02 3.20
CA ASP A 375 -7.34 -6.56 4.15
C ASP A 375 -7.03 -5.19 4.80
N ILE A 376 -6.58 -4.21 4.01
CA ILE A 376 -6.37 -2.81 4.46
C ILE A 376 -7.60 -1.91 4.19
N LEU A 377 -7.53 -0.59 4.45
CA LEU A 377 -8.72 0.29 4.38
C LEU A 377 -9.08 0.74 2.96
N GLY A 378 -8.08 0.96 2.10
CA GLY A 378 -8.32 1.60 0.80
C GLY A 378 -7.10 1.82 -0.07
N VAL A 379 -7.29 2.61 -1.13
CA VAL A 379 -6.27 2.92 -2.15
C VAL A 379 -6.22 4.43 -2.40
N ASN A 380 -5.02 4.98 -2.53
CA ASN A 380 -4.73 6.35 -2.95
C ASN A 380 -4.36 6.31 -4.45
N PHE A 381 -5.30 6.65 -5.33
CA PHE A 381 -5.12 6.61 -6.77
C PHE A 381 -4.52 7.91 -7.32
N HIS A 382 -3.61 7.80 -8.28
CA HIS A 382 -3.16 8.96 -9.06
C HIS A 382 -4.29 9.51 -9.95
N THR A 383 -4.42 10.83 -10.01
CA THR A 383 -5.53 11.54 -10.65
C THR A 383 -5.59 11.37 -12.16
N GLU A 384 -4.45 11.39 -12.86
CA GLU A 384 -4.37 11.17 -14.31
C GLU A 384 -4.94 9.82 -14.75
N ASP A 385 -4.76 8.78 -13.92
CA ASP A 385 -5.23 7.43 -14.19
C ASP A 385 -6.77 7.37 -14.13
N LEU A 386 -7.37 7.92 -13.08
CA LEU A 386 -8.83 7.95 -12.90
C LEU A 386 -9.56 8.95 -13.78
N LEU A 387 -8.90 10.03 -14.22
CA LEU A 387 -9.44 10.95 -15.23
C LEU A 387 -9.53 10.28 -16.62
N ARG A 388 -8.67 9.29 -16.90
CA ARG A 388 -8.71 8.50 -18.14
C ARG A 388 -9.62 7.27 -18.02
N ASP A 389 -9.58 6.54 -16.90
CA ASP A 389 -10.49 5.44 -16.61
C ASP A 389 -10.90 5.38 -15.12
N PRO A 390 -12.16 5.70 -14.77
CA PRO A 390 -12.67 5.60 -13.41
C PRO A 390 -13.06 4.16 -12.99
N SER A 391 -12.85 3.13 -13.82
CA SER A 391 -13.18 1.73 -13.48
C SER A 391 -12.52 1.20 -12.19
N PRO A 392 -11.25 1.52 -11.84
CA PRO A 392 -10.63 1.01 -10.62
C PRO A 392 -11.33 1.47 -9.35
N MET A 393 -11.86 2.70 -9.32
CA MET A 393 -12.65 3.20 -8.19
C MET A 393 -14.00 2.46 -8.06
N GLN A 394 -14.61 2.04 -9.18
CA GLN A 394 -15.82 1.20 -9.14
C GLN A 394 -15.49 -0.20 -8.57
N ARG A 395 -14.32 -0.76 -8.94
CA ARG A 395 -13.81 -2.03 -8.42
C ARG A 395 -13.48 -1.94 -6.93
N ALA A 396 -12.86 -0.85 -6.46
CA ALA A 396 -12.58 -0.60 -5.04
C ALA A 396 -13.85 -0.64 -4.20
N ARG A 397 -14.90 0.06 -4.65
CA ARG A 397 -16.22 0.09 -4.00
C ARG A 397 -16.89 -1.29 -3.92
N LYS A 398 -16.74 -2.14 -4.94
CA LYS A 398 -17.24 -3.52 -4.93
C LYS A 398 -16.62 -4.34 -3.79
N PHE A 399 -15.39 -4.05 -3.40
CA PHE A 399 -14.69 -4.70 -2.28
C PHE A 399 -14.75 -3.91 -0.96
N GLY A 400 -15.59 -2.86 -0.89
CA GLY A 400 -15.74 -2.05 0.33
C GLY A 400 -14.53 -1.18 0.68
N LEU A 401 -13.55 -1.07 -0.21
CA LEU A 401 -12.36 -0.22 -0.04
C LEU A 401 -12.72 1.26 -0.21
N ILE A 402 -12.11 2.11 0.62
CA ILE A 402 -12.21 3.57 0.44
C ILE A 402 -11.28 4.04 -0.68
N SER A 403 -11.66 5.13 -1.35
CA SER A 403 -10.90 5.67 -2.50
C SER A 403 -10.42 7.09 -2.22
N PHE A 404 -9.12 7.28 -2.06
CA PHE A 404 -8.48 8.60 -2.02
C PHE A 404 -7.87 8.92 -3.39
N VAL A 405 -7.66 10.21 -3.69
CA VAL A 405 -6.96 10.65 -4.91
C VAL A 405 -5.86 11.67 -4.63
N TRP A 406 -4.79 11.62 -5.42
CA TRP A 406 -3.62 12.49 -5.31
C TRP A 406 -3.03 12.81 -6.70
N GLY A 407 -2.31 13.92 -6.83
CA GLY A 407 -1.60 14.31 -8.05
C GLY A 407 -1.97 15.69 -8.59
N ASP A 408 -1.10 16.23 -9.45
CA ASP A 408 -1.10 17.63 -9.90
C ASP A 408 -2.42 18.09 -10.55
N ASP A 409 -3.26 17.17 -11.05
CA ASP A 409 -4.56 17.53 -11.65
C ASP A 409 -5.53 18.15 -10.64
N LEU A 410 -5.28 17.97 -9.33
CA LEU A 410 -6.04 18.60 -8.25
C LEU A 410 -5.70 20.08 -8.02
N ASP A 411 -4.72 20.64 -8.73
CA ASP A 411 -4.55 22.10 -8.81
C ASP A 411 -5.71 22.80 -9.56
N ILE A 412 -6.51 22.03 -10.29
CA ILE A 412 -7.64 22.51 -11.11
C ILE A 412 -8.95 22.32 -10.33
N LYS A 413 -9.67 23.41 -10.06
CA LYS A 413 -10.90 23.39 -9.26
C LYS A 413 -11.98 22.50 -9.87
N GLU A 414 -12.07 22.46 -11.19
CA GLU A 414 -13.02 21.64 -11.95
C GLU A 414 -12.76 20.13 -11.71
N ASN A 415 -11.49 19.73 -11.57
CA ASN A 415 -11.10 18.37 -11.23
C ASN A 415 -11.38 18.06 -9.75
N ILE A 416 -11.08 18.97 -8.83
CA ILE A 416 -11.49 18.86 -7.41
C ILE A 416 -13.01 18.63 -7.33
N ASP A 417 -13.80 19.43 -8.04
CA ASP A 417 -15.26 19.32 -8.05
C ASP A 417 -15.75 18.03 -8.72
N TYR A 418 -15.11 17.56 -9.80
CA TYR A 418 -15.38 16.26 -10.41
C TYR A 418 -15.12 15.09 -9.44
N PHE A 419 -13.95 15.04 -8.80
CA PHE A 419 -13.61 14.00 -7.83
C PHE A 419 -14.53 14.03 -6.61
N LYS A 420 -14.85 15.22 -6.06
CA LYS A 420 -15.74 15.38 -4.90
C LYS A 420 -17.21 15.05 -5.20
N LYS A 421 -17.76 15.55 -6.31
CA LYS A 421 -19.22 15.56 -6.57
C LYS A 421 -19.69 14.47 -7.52
N VAL A 422 -18.90 14.18 -8.57
CA VAL A 422 -19.24 13.23 -9.64
C VAL A 422 -18.72 11.83 -9.29
N LEU A 423 -17.40 11.66 -9.14
CA LEU A 423 -16.83 10.37 -8.75
C LEU A 423 -17.13 10.03 -7.27
N ARG A 424 -17.15 11.03 -6.38
CA ARG A 424 -17.43 10.93 -4.94
C ARG A 424 -16.38 10.11 -4.17
N VAL A 425 -15.12 10.47 -4.35
CA VAL A 425 -13.98 9.91 -3.60
C VAL A 425 -14.15 10.12 -2.09
N ASP A 426 -13.50 9.30 -1.27
CA ASP A 426 -13.50 9.41 0.19
C ASP A 426 -12.50 10.48 0.69
N GLY A 427 -11.45 10.77 -0.08
CA GLY A 427 -10.48 11.81 0.22
C GLY A 427 -9.72 12.35 -1.00
N LEU A 428 -9.17 13.56 -0.86
CA LEU A 428 -8.34 14.24 -1.87
C LEU A 428 -7.08 14.79 -1.18
N ILE A 429 -5.91 14.51 -1.74
CA ILE A 429 -4.61 14.98 -1.26
C ILE A 429 -4.04 15.96 -2.29
N TYR A 430 -3.93 17.25 -1.92
CA TYR A 430 -3.56 18.30 -2.86
C TYR A 430 -2.88 19.52 -2.21
N ASP A 431 -2.27 20.36 -3.05
CA ASP A 431 -1.52 21.57 -2.70
C ASP A 431 -2.42 22.75 -2.29
N ARG A 432 -1.85 23.76 -1.61
CA ARG A 432 -2.48 25.08 -1.37
C ARG A 432 -3.89 25.01 -0.78
N ILE A 433 -4.09 24.05 0.13
CA ILE A 433 -5.38 23.80 0.77
C ILE A 433 -5.90 25.06 1.48
N GLY A 434 -7.18 25.39 1.24
CA GLY A 434 -7.82 26.58 1.79
C GLY A 434 -7.37 27.93 1.21
N GLU A 435 -6.66 27.97 0.08
CA GLU A 435 -6.36 29.23 -0.63
C GLU A 435 -7.46 29.66 -1.60
N ILE A 436 -7.99 28.73 -2.42
CA ILE A 436 -9.05 29.01 -3.41
C ILE A 436 -10.42 29.16 -2.74
N GLU A 437 -10.73 28.31 -1.76
CA GLU A 437 -12.01 28.29 -1.04
C GLU A 437 -11.74 28.14 0.46
N ALA A 438 -12.21 29.10 1.27
CA ALA A 438 -11.98 29.10 2.71
C ALA A 438 -12.81 27.99 3.38
N ARG A 439 -12.13 27.08 4.09
CA ARG A 439 -12.74 25.86 4.66
C ARG A 439 -12.49 25.72 6.17
N ARG A 440 -13.22 24.78 6.79
CA ARG A 440 -13.01 24.37 8.20
C ARG A 440 -12.83 22.85 8.26
N ASN A 441 -11.92 22.39 9.11
CA ASN A 441 -11.69 20.98 9.40
C ASN A 441 -13.01 20.30 9.84
N VAL A 442 -13.37 19.21 9.17
CA VAL A 442 -14.64 18.47 9.36
C VAL A 442 -14.72 17.89 10.77
N PHE A 443 -13.61 17.45 11.37
CA PHE A 443 -13.61 16.92 12.73
C PHE A 443 -13.90 17.98 13.79
N LEU A 444 -13.43 19.22 13.58
CA LEU A 444 -13.80 20.37 14.43
C LEU A 444 -15.30 20.66 14.33
N VAL A 445 -15.83 20.76 13.10
CA VAL A 445 -17.26 21.03 12.87
C VAL A 445 -18.15 19.91 13.45
N GLU A 446 -17.79 18.65 13.25
CA GLU A 446 -18.50 17.50 13.84
C GLU A 446 -18.46 17.51 15.38
N ARG A 447 -17.31 17.89 15.98
CA ARG A 447 -17.14 18.00 17.43
C ARG A 447 -17.97 19.14 18.02
N GLU A 448 -17.98 20.31 17.36
CA GLU A 448 -18.78 21.49 17.75
C GLU A 448 -20.28 21.20 17.66
N ALA A 449 -20.74 20.56 16.56
CA ALA A 449 -22.13 20.16 16.40
C ALA A 449 -22.55 19.16 17.50
N LYS A 450 -21.76 18.10 17.73
CA LYS A 450 -22.02 17.10 18.78
C LYS A 450 -22.08 17.74 20.18
N ALA A 451 -21.12 18.60 20.51
CA ALA A 451 -21.09 19.33 21.79
C ALA A 451 -22.23 20.36 21.96
N SER A 452 -22.86 20.79 20.87
CA SER A 452 -24.00 21.71 20.93
C SER A 452 -25.32 20.98 21.13
N LEU A 453 -25.50 19.80 20.51
CA LEU A 453 -26.65 18.91 20.77
C LEU A 453 -26.72 18.49 22.26
N PHE A 454 -25.60 18.09 22.86
CA PHE A 454 -25.57 17.73 24.29
C PHE A 454 -25.79 18.91 25.26
N ARG A 455 -25.59 20.16 24.80
CA ARG A 455 -25.95 21.35 25.60
C ARG A 455 -27.44 21.66 25.51
N GLN A 456 -28.08 21.37 24.37
CA GLN A 456 -29.53 21.50 24.20
C GLN A 456 -30.32 20.41 24.94
N SER A 457 -29.84 19.16 24.96
CA SER A 457 -30.52 18.05 25.66
C SER A 457 -30.64 18.24 27.18
N ASN A 458 -29.82 19.12 27.76
CA ASN A 458 -29.74 19.32 29.20
C ASN A 458 -30.55 20.53 29.71
N SER A 459 -31.27 21.25 28.84
CA SER A 459 -32.24 22.26 29.28
C SER A 459 -33.61 21.60 29.59
N PRO A 460 -34.18 21.76 30.80
CA PRO A 460 -35.44 21.14 31.19
C PRO A 460 -36.62 21.81 30.47
N THR A 461 -36.94 21.30 29.27
CA THR A 461 -38.05 21.81 28.45
C THR A 461 -39.37 21.33 29.05
N THR A 462 -40.17 22.25 29.59
CA THR A 462 -41.47 21.92 30.20
C THR A 462 -42.42 21.35 29.14
N SER A 463 -42.82 20.09 29.33
CA SER A 463 -43.72 19.39 28.43
C SER A 463 -45.10 20.07 28.42
N ARG A 464 -45.44 20.75 27.32
CA ARG A 464 -46.82 21.15 27.05
C ARG A 464 -47.61 19.95 26.56
N THR A 465 -48.31 19.29 27.48
CA THR A 465 -49.38 18.34 27.13
C THR A 465 -50.43 19.07 26.32
N VAL A 466 -50.72 18.61 25.10
CA VAL A 466 -51.86 19.05 24.31
C VAL A 466 -52.77 17.85 24.13
N SER A 467 -53.83 17.81 24.93
CA SER A 467 -54.93 16.87 24.78
C SER A 467 -55.84 17.32 23.64
N LEU A 468 -56.10 16.45 22.68
CA LEU A 468 -57.25 16.54 21.79
C LEU A 468 -57.97 15.20 21.81
N ASP A 469 -59.28 15.29 21.98
CA ASP A 469 -60.24 14.19 21.91
C ASP A 469 -61.15 14.43 20.68
N GLU A 470 -62.13 13.55 20.47
CA GLU A 470 -63.10 13.51 19.37
C GLU A 470 -62.63 13.00 17.99
N GLY A 471 -63.32 11.94 17.58
CA GLY A 471 -63.75 11.63 16.21
C GLY A 471 -65.09 10.87 16.34
N PRO A 472 -65.60 10.15 15.31
CA PRO A 472 -65.16 10.03 13.92
C PRO A 472 -66.29 10.53 12.96
N PRO A 473 -66.41 10.11 11.67
CA PRO A 473 -66.87 8.76 11.34
C PRO A 473 -66.19 8.09 10.11
N SER A 474 -66.32 6.77 10.01
CA SER A 474 -66.11 5.96 8.78
C SER A 474 -67.47 5.72 8.09
N PRO A 475 -67.55 5.32 6.80
CA PRO A 475 -67.15 3.98 6.31
C PRO A 475 -66.35 4.06 4.98
N THR A 476 -66.04 3.02 4.19
CA THR A 476 -66.49 1.61 4.13
C THR A 476 -65.35 0.69 3.65
N ALA A 477 -65.50 -0.62 3.80
CA ALA A 477 -64.58 -1.66 3.32
C ALA A 477 -64.95 -2.22 1.93
N SER A 478 -63.99 -2.86 1.26
CA SER A 478 -64.22 -4.10 0.49
C SER A 478 -62.90 -4.83 0.20
N GLU A 479 -62.90 -6.15 0.36
CA GLU A 479 -61.79 -7.06 0.00
C GLU A 479 -62.08 -7.78 -1.33
N ASN A 480 -61.03 -8.18 -2.07
CA ASN A 480 -60.88 -9.40 -2.89
C ASN A 480 -59.53 -9.32 -3.64
N SER A 481 -58.61 -10.29 -3.67
CA SER A 481 -58.64 -11.78 -3.74
C SER A 481 -58.65 -12.33 -5.18
N HIS A 482 -58.00 -13.49 -5.37
CA HIS A 482 -57.84 -14.27 -6.63
C HIS A 482 -56.98 -13.68 -7.78
N SER A 483 -56.54 -14.47 -8.78
CA SER A 483 -55.59 -15.61 -8.76
C SER A 483 -55.36 -16.19 -10.18
N SER A 484 -54.16 -16.70 -10.50
CA SER A 484 -53.79 -17.48 -11.73
C SER A 484 -53.91 -16.73 -13.09
N GLY A 485 -53.26 -17.15 -14.20
CA GLY A 485 -52.23 -18.18 -14.38
C GLY A 485 -51.76 -18.39 -15.85
N SER A 486 -50.55 -18.95 -15.99
CA SER A 486 -50.07 -19.93 -17.00
C SER A 486 -50.48 -19.90 -18.50
N SER A 487 -49.54 -19.54 -19.39
CA SER A 487 -49.17 -20.22 -20.68
C SER A 487 -48.08 -19.36 -21.39
N VAL A 488 -46.95 -19.84 -21.91
CA VAL A 488 -46.59 -21.00 -22.76
C VAL A 488 -47.01 -20.85 -24.23
N SER A 489 -46.06 -20.49 -25.09
CA SER A 489 -45.98 -20.93 -26.48
C SER A 489 -44.52 -20.87 -26.98
N SER A 490 -44.17 -21.69 -27.98
CA SER A 490 -42.79 -21.91 -28.45
C SER A 490 -42.75 -22.16 -29.96
N ASN A 491 -41.68 -21.76 -30.65
CA ASN A 491 -41.01 -22.43 -31.79
C ASN A 491 -39.84 -21.53 -32.26
N ASN A 492 -38.60 -22.00 -32.48
CA ASN A 492 -38.05 -23.08 -33.33
C ASN A 492 -37.94 -22.75 -34.83
N SER A 493 -36.71 -22.53 -35.30
CA SER A 493 -36.18 -23.05 -36.56
C SER A 493 -34.63 -23.06 -36.54
N PHE A 494 -33.99 -23.85 -37.41
CA PHE A 494 -32.58 -24.29 -37.30
C PHE A 494 -31.86 -24.23 -38.65
N CYS A 495 -30.54 -23.95 -38.67
CA CYS A 495 -29.47 -24.49 -39.55
C CYS A 495 -28.19 -23.62 -39.45
N LEU A 496 -26.91 -24.10 -39.36
CA LEU A 496 -26.15 -25.20 -40.00
C LEU A 496 -25.87 -24.92 -41.50
N ARG A 497 -24.66 -24.96 -42.09
CA ARG A 497 -23.25 -25.39 -41.78
C ARG A 497 -22.29 -24.52 -42.65
N HIS A 498 -20.94 -24.52 -42.64
CA HIS A 498 -19.83 -25.27 -41.99
C HIS A 498 -18.53 -24.38 -41.98
N PRO A 499 -17.35 -24.81 -41.45
CA PRO A 499 -16.20 -23.93 -41.15
C PRO A 499 -15.03 -23.96 -42.17
N GLN A 500 -14.03 -23.11 -41.92
CA GLN A 500 -12.62 -23.36 -42.27
C GLN A 500 -11.76 -23.36 -40.99
N ALA A 501 -10.64 -24.09 -41.00
CA ALA A 501 -9.79 -24.31 -39.84
C ALA A 501 -8.40 -23.67 -40.00
N SER A 502 -7.81 -23.26 -38.88
CA SER A 502 -6.39 -22.93 -38.74
C SER A 502 -5.82 -23.69 -37.54
N LEU A 503 -4.53 -24.06 -37.60
CA LEU A 503 -3.89 -24.83 -36.54
C LEU A 503 -3.59 -23.92 -35.33
N PRO A 504 -3.92 -24.32 -34.08
CA PRO A 504 -3.37 -23.69 -32.90
C PRO A 504 -1.90 -24.11 -32.72
N SER A 505 -1.02 -23.15 -32.42
CA SER A 505 0.29 -23.47 -31.86
C SER A 505 0.15 -23.98 -30.43
N ARG A 506 0.96 -24.96 -30.03
CA ARG A 506 0.99 -25.43 -28.65
C ARG A 506 1.46 -24.30 -27.73
N ARG A 507 0.69 -23.99 -26.69
CA ARG A 507 1.11 -23.17 -25.56
C ARG A 507 1.07 -24.04 -24.32
N ALA A 508 2.22 -24.24 -23.68
CA ALA A 508 2.30 -24.92 -22.40
C ALA A 508 1.75 -24.02 -21.29
N TYR A 509 0.99 -24.60 -20.36
CA TYR A 509 0.51 -23.94 -19.16
C TYR A 509 0.89 -24.75 -17.93
N VAL A 510 1.17 -24.06 -16.82
CA VAL A 510 1.69 -24.66 -15.58
C VAL A 510 0.63 -24.53 -14.48
N LEU A 511 0.44 -25.60 -13.71
CA LEU A 511 -0.28 -25.59 -12.43
C LEU A 511 0.72 -25.55 -11.29
N PHE A 512 0.39 -24.83 -10.22
CA PHE A 512 1.23 -24.72 -9.02
C PHE A 512 0.59 -25.37 -7.80
N PHE A 513 1.43 -25.98 -6.96
CA PHE A 513 1.13 -26.41 -5.59
C PHE A 513 2.24 -25.90 -4.64
N LEU A 514 1.91 -25.64 -3.37
CA LEU A 514 2.88 -25.30 -2.31
C LEU A 514 2.60 -26.10 -1.02
N SER A 515 3.61 -26.75 -0.42
CA SER A 515 3.46 -27.43 0.88
C SER A 515 4.70 -27.35 1.78
N ILE A 516 4.51 -27.23 3.10
CA ILE A 516 5.64 -27.10 4.06
C ILE A 516 6.37 -28.44 4.26
N ILE A 517 7.70 -28.36 4.42
CA ILE A 517 8.57 -29.44 4.87
C ILE A 517 9.41 -28.96 6.07
N SER A 518 9.48 -29.79 7.12
CA SER A 518 10.47 -29.70 8.19
C SER A 518 10.67 -31.07 8.87
N ASP A 519 11.92 -31.54 8.96
CA ASP A 519 12.38 -32.53 9.94
C ASP A 519 13.91 -32.46 10.09
N PHE A 520 14.43 -32.80 11.27
CA PHE A 520 15.87 -32.84 11.59
C PHE A 520 16.17 -33.88 12.67
N SER A 521 16.54 -35.10 12.26
CA SER A 521 17.24 -36.07 13.11
C SER A 521 18.07 -37.05 12.28
N VAL A 522 19.10 -37.65 12.87
CA VAL A 522 20.19 -38.33 12.14
C VAL A 522 20.54 -39.70 12.74
N LYS A 523 20.05 -40.80 12.12
CA LYS A 523 20.86 -41.99 11.71
C LYS A 523 20.11 -43.17 11.07
N THR A 524 20.80 -43.79 10.10
CA THR A 524 20.83 -45.22 9.68
C THR A 524 19.63 -45.95 9.03
N ARG A 525 19.83 -46.26 7.74
CA ARG A 525 19.61 -47.54 7.00
C ARG A 525 18.19 -48.12 6.75
N TYR A 526 17.85 -48.14 5.45
CA TYR A 526 17.03 -49.10 4.67
C TYR A 526 15.49 -49.19 4.84
N ASN A 527 14.82 -48.62 3.82
CA ASN A 527 13.66 -49.11 3.04
C ASN A 527 12.26 -49.32 3.66
N PHE A 528 11.28 -48.99 2.79
CA PHE A 528 9.82 -49.23 2.79
C PHE A 528 8.91 -48.17 3.46
N GLU A 529 7.64 -48.24 3.03
CA GLU A 529 6.63 -47.17 3.10
C GLU A 529 5.94 -47.09 4.46
N PHE A 530 5.49 -45.91 4.89
CA PHE A 530 4.08 -45.49 4.82
C PHE A 530 3.84 -44.08 5.41
N ILE A 531 2.58 -43.63 5.34
CA ILE A 531 2.05 -42.29 5.67
C ILE A 531 2.38 -41.84 7.11
N VAL A 532 2.78 -40.57 7.28
CA VAL A 532 2.73 -39.85 8.56
C VAL A 532 2.09 -38.47 8.38
N SER A 533 1.27 -38.06 9.35
CA SER A 533 0.69 -36.72 9.51
C SER A 533 1.19 -36.12 10.84
N ILE A 534 1.37 -34.80 10.91
CA ILE A 534 1.88 -34.12 12.11
C ILE A 534 0.86 -33.09 12.62
N SER A 535 0.71 -33.04 13.94
CA SER A 535 -0.14 -32.11 14.69
C SER A 535 0.54 -31.74 16.01
N ILE A 536 0.73 -30.44 16.25
CA ILE A 536 1.26 -29.80 17.46
C ILE A 536 0.51 -28.45 17.55
N GLY A 537 0.11 -27.89 18.69
CA GLY A 537 0.43 -28.19 20.09
C GLY A 537 0.94 -26.91 20.75
N MET A 538 0.03 -26.03 21.19
CA MET A 538 0.37 -24.66 21.58
C MET A 538 0.89 -24.56 23.02
N GLU A 539 1.86 -23.68 23.27
CA GLU A 539 1.77 -22.77 24.42
C GLU A 539 2.56 -21.46 24.21
N LYS A 540 1.94 -20.33 24.55
CA LYS A 540 2.41 -18.93 24.43
C LYS A 540 2.60 -18.43 22.99
N TRP A 541 2.39 -17.12 22.81
CA TRP A 541 2.14 -16.49 21.50
C TRP A 541 3.31 -15.61 21.03
N ASN A 542 3.73 -15.81 19.79
CA ASN A 542 4.44 -14.85 18.94
C ASN A 542 4.17 -15.25 17.48
N ASN A 543 3.70 -14.33 16.63
CA ASN A 543 3.24 -14.65 15.28
C ASN A 543 4.17 -14.05 14.22
N LEU A 544 4.79 -14.88 13.37
CA LEU A 544 5.29 -14.42 12.08
C LEU A 544 4.17 -14.46 11.03
N ILE A 545 4.16 -13.52 10.09
CA ILE A 545 3.43 -13.67 8.81
C ILE A 545 4.46 -13.82 7.69
N ILE A 546 4.26 -14.83 6.85
CA ILE A 546 5.02 -15.03 5.62
C ILE A 546 4.10 -14.70 4.45
N SER A 547 4.62 -13.89 3.52
CA SER A 547 4.10 -13.81 2.16
C SER A 547 5.16 -14.40 1.22
N ILE A 548 4.73 -15.29 0.33
CA ILE A 548 5.51 -15.83 -0.78
C ILE A 548 4.78 -15.48 -2.07
N TYR A 549 5.53 -14.94 -3.03
CA TYR A 549 5.04 -14.59 -4.34
C TYR A 549 5.82 -15.39 -5.39
N VAL A 550 5.10 -15.97 -6.35
CA VAL A 550 5.69 -16.84 -7.36
C VAL A 550 5.49 -16.22 -8.73
N SER A 551 6.61 -15.91 -9.39
CA SER A 551 6.69 -15.35 -10.73
C SER A 551 7.52 -16.28 -11.64
N CYS A 552 7.12 -16.40 -12.91
CA CYS A 552 7.76 -17.28 -13.88
C CYS A 552 8.06 -16.49 -15.16
N ASN A 553 9.31 -16.03 -15.28
CA ASN A 553 9.75 -15.04 -16.27
C ASN A 553 10.65 -15.65 -17.37
N TYR A 554 10.37 -16.90 -17.78
CA TYR A 554 11.04 -17.55 -18.91
C TYR A 554 10.02 -18.20 -19.86
N PRO A 555 10.26 -18.17 -21.19
CA PRO A 555 9.57 -19.06 -22.10
C PRO A 555 10.01 -20.50 -21.80
N LEU A 556 9.03 -21.38 -21.56
CA LEU A 556 9.21 -22.82 -21.69
C LEU A 556 9.06 -23.16 -23.18
N GLU A 557 10.17 -23.53 -23.83
CA GLU A 557 10.19 -24.12 -25.19
C GLU A 557 9.75 -25.60 -25.17
#